data_AF-A0A316FIM7-F1
#
_entry.id   AF-A0A316FIM7-F1
#
_cell.length_a   1.000
_cell.length_b   1.000
_cell.length_c   1.000
_cell.angle_alpha   90.00
_cell.angle_beta   90.00
_cell.angle_gamma   90.00
#
_symmetry.space_group_name_H-M   'P 1'
#
loop_
_entity.id
_entity.type
_entity.pdbx_description
1 polymer ?
#
loop_
_entity_poly.entity_id
_entity_poly.type
_entity_poly.pdbx_seq_one_letter_code
_entity_poly.pdbx_strand_id
1 'polypeptide(L)'
;MGFTQLSASEAESKQDSNLENKQDSKQDTEILKIENAWVRSVLPVQRSTAMYMTLTNHSSTAVELLEVTLDIAKHSMMHQTVEQEGVSSMKHQSSITLAPKQTVEFNPGGLHVMLMGLNHPVSEQQVVNGVLHFSDGSKQKFTVPVKSAE
;
A
#
# COMPACT_ATOMS: atom_id res chain seq x y z
N MET A 1 62.54 -26.47 -8.67
CA MET A 1 63.01 -25.38 -7.79
C MET A 1 62.08 -24.19 -8.00
N GLY A 2 61.39 -23.73 -6.95
CA GLY A 2 60.50 -22.57 -7.03
C GLY A 2 59.26 -22.72 -6.15
N PHE A 3 59.41 -22.32 -4.88
CA PHE A 3 58.35 -22.02 -3.91
C PHE A 3 57.44 -20.91 -4.48
N THR A 4 56.15 -20.77 -4.18
CA THR A 4 55.50 -20.27 -2.95
C THR A 4 53.99 -20.24 -3.30
N GLN A 5 53.07 -20.81 -2.53
CA GLN A 5 52.36 -20.23 -1.37
C GLN A 5 50.94 -19.71 -1.71
N LEU A 6 50.02 -20.11 -0.83
CA LEU A 6 48.88 -19.36 -0.29
C LEU A 6 47.49 -19.68 -0.85
N SER A 7 46.69 -20.29 0.02
CA SER A 7 45.24 -20.40 -0.04
C SER A 7 44.58 -19.09 -0.42
N ALA A 8 43.63 -19.17 -1.36
CA ALA A 8 42.60 -18.18 -1.54
C ALA A 8 41.26 -18.92 -1.65
N SER A 9 40.46 -18.75 -0.60
CA SER A 9 39.00 -18.63 -0.58
C SER A 9 38.25 -19.24 -1.78
N GLU A 10 37.59 -20.37 -1.52
CA GLU A 10 36.45 -20.83 -2.30
C GLU A 10 35.36 -19.74 -2.24
N ALA A 11 35.18 -19.05 -3.35
CA ALA A 11 33.99 -18.28 -3.64
C ALA A 11 33.46 -18.81 -4.97
N GLU A 12 32.55 -19.78 -4.89
CA GLU A 12 31.66 -20.16 -5.99
C GLU A 12 30.22 -19.90 -5.55
N SER A 13 29.51 -18.97 -6.22
CA SER A 13 28.70 -19.22 -7.43
C SER A 13 27.33 -19.80 -7.00
N LYS A 14 26.15 -19.25 -7.29
CA LYS A 14 25.59 -18.76 -8.56
C LYS A 14 24.19 -18.19 -8.31
N GLN A 15 23.78 -17.24 -9.17
CA GLN A 15 22.45 -17.11 -9.82
C GLN A 15 21.21 -17.00 -8.91
N ASP A 16 20.12 -16.33 -9.22
CA ASP A 16 19.57 -15.56 -10.33
C ASP A 16 18.20 -15.16 -9.74
N SER A 17 17.83 -13.88 -9.75
CA SER A 17 16.42 -13.48 -9.93
C SER A 17 16.32 -11.96 -9.85
N ASN A 18 16.47 -11.38 -11.02
CA ASN A 18 15.80 -10.16 -11.42
C ASN A 18 14.31 -10.22 -11.01
N LEU A 19 13.89 -9.34 -10.09
CA LEU A 19 12.51 -8.85 -10.05
C LEU A 19 12.56 -7.32 -10.27
N GLU A 20 12.76 -6.96 -11.53
CA GLU A 20 12.08 -5.85 -12.16
C GLU A 20 10.58 -5.95 -11.88
N ASN A 21 10.13 -5.35 -10.78
CA ASN A 21 8.75 -4.91 -10.69
C ASN A 21 8.66 -3.57 -11.43
N LYS A 22 8.61 -3.70 -12.76
CA LYS A 22 8.02 -2.68 -13.64
C LYS A 22 6.60 -2.40 -13.15
N GLN A 23 6.41 -1.30 -12.45
CA GLN A 23 5.14 -0.59 -12.48
C GLN A 23 5.25 0.48 -13.56
N ASP A 24 5.12 0.03 -14.81
CA ASP A 24 4.68 0.88 -15.91
C ASP A 24 3.19 1.17 -15.67
N SER A 25 2.91 2.35 -15.12
CA SER A 25 1.60 2.98 -15.22
C SER A 25 1.83 4.45 -15.54
N LYS A 26 1.91 4.72 -16.85
CA LYS A 26 1.69 5.99 -17.54
C LYS A 26 1.20 7.16 -16.65
N GLN A 27 2.07 8.17 -16.50
CA GLN A 27 1.77 9.61 -16.39
C GLN A 27 0.31 9.97 -16.06
N ASP A 28 -0.08 9.78 -14.79
CA ASP A 28 -1.27 10.33 -14.13
C ASP A 28 -0.67 11.02 -12.90
N THR A 29 -0.88 12.33 -12.75
CA THR A 29 -0.18 13.22 -11.80
C THR A 29 0.13 12.53 -10.46
N GLU A 30 1.38 12.16 -10.23
CA GLU A 30 1.85 11.57 -8.97
C GLU A 30 1.90 12.68 -7.91
N ILE A 31 0.82 12.81 -7.13
CA ILE A 31 0.66 13.82 -6.08
C ILE A 31 1.30 13.31 -4.79
N LEU A 32 1.02 12.05 -4.45
CA LEU A 32 1.60 11.34 -3.32
C LEU A 32 2.40 10.14 -3.83
N LYS A 33 3.56 9.90 -3.23
CA LYS A 33 4.30 8.67 -3.43
C LYS A 33 3.60 7.55 -2.66
N ILE A 34 3.27 6.46 -3.34
CA ILE A 34 2.58 5.31 -2.77
C ILE A 34 3.58 4.16 -2.67
N GLU A 35 3.80 3.64 -1.46
CA GLU A 35 4.74 2.55 -1.18
C GLU A 35 4.03 1.45 -0.39
N ASN A 36 4.56 0.22 -0.43
CA ASN A 36 4.05 -0.92 0.35
C ASN A 36 2.53 -1.08 0.29
N ALA A 37 1.92 -0.82 -0.85
CA ALA A 37 0.48 -0.86 -0.99
C ALA A 37 0.00 -2.28 -1.28
N TRP A 38 -0.94 -2.78 -0.49
CA TRP A 38 -1.53 -4.11 -0.64
C TRP A 38 -2.93 -4.19 -0.05
N VAL A 39 -3.75 -5.07 -0.61
CA VAL A 39 -5.09 -5.38 -0.09
C VAL A 39 -5.04 -6.73 0.58
N ARG A 40 -5.69 -6.85 1.73
CA ARG A 40 -5.82 -8.13 2.44
C ARG A 40 -6.73 -9.07 1.65
N SER A 41 -6.27 -10.29 1.40
CA SER A 41 -7.11 -11.37 0.88
C SER A 41 -8.16 -11.77 1.91
N VAL A 42 -9.35 -12.12 1.45
CA VAL A 42 -10.45 -12.53 2.33
C VAL A 42 -11.15 -13.74 1.75
N LEU A 43 -11.75 -14.55 2.63
CA LEU A 43 -12.51 -15.71 2.18
C LEU A 43 -13.71 -15.28 1.34
N PRO A 44 -14.18 -16.09 0.37
CA PRO A 44 -15.30 -15.72 -0.51
C PRO A 44 -16.60 -15.34 0.21
N VAL A 45 -16.77 -15.79 1.45
CA VAL A 45 -17.93 -15.48 2.30
C VAL A 45 -17.86 -14.05 2.87
N GLN A 46 -16.66 -13.48 3.00
CA GLN A 46 -16.44 -12.15 3.54
C GLN A 46 -16.68 -11.10 2.45
N ARG A 47 -17.54 -10.12 2.76
CA ARG A 47 -17.87 -9.01 1.85
C ARG A 47 -17.14 -7.71 2.17
N SER A 48 -16.16 -7.79 3.05
CA SER A 48 -15.35 -6.65 3.48
C SER A 48 -13.90 -7.06 3.62
N THR A 49 -12.99 -6.19 3.23
CA THR A 49 -11.55 -6.35 3.43
C THR A 49 -10.92 -5.03 3.88
N ALA A 50 -9.64 -5.04 4.20
CA ALA A 50 -8.84 -3.87 4.49
C ALA A 50 -7.70 -3.73 3.48
N MET A 51 -7.36 -2.49 3.17
CA MET A 51 -6.21 -2.11 2.36
C MET A 51 -5.23 -1.30 3.21
N TYR A 52 -3.96 -1.57 2.94
CA TYR A 52 -2.79 -0.98 3.60
C TYR A 52 -1.88 -0.40 2.52
N MET A 53 -1.20 0.69 2.85
CA MET A 53 -0.31 1.44 1.96
C MET A 53 0.45 2.49 2.74
N THR A 54 1.58 2.95 2.23
CA THR A 54 2.30 4.10 2.75
C THR A 54 2.15 5.24 1.76
N LEU A 55 1.63 6.37 2.21
CA LEU A 55 1.50 7.59 1.42
C LEU A 55 2.52 8.61 1.90
N THR A 56 3.37 9.09 1.00
CA THR A 56 4.32 10.16 1.30
C THR A 56 4.06 11.37 0.42
N ASN A 57 3.85 12.52 1.05
CA ASN A 57 3.72 13.79 0.35
C ASN A 57 5.10 14.40 0.11
N HIS A 58 5.67 14.25 -1.08
CA HIS A 58 6.92 14.92 -1.48
C HIS A 58 6.73 16.36 -1.96
N SER A 59 5.48 16.81 -2.11
CA SER A 59 5.17 18.15 -2.57
C SER A 59 5.43 19.20 -1.49
N SER A 60 5.57 20.45 -1.92
CA SER A 60 5.71 21.61 -1.01
C SER A 60 4.37 22.12 -0.46
N THR A 61 3.27 21.49 -0.89
CA THR A 61 1.89 21.86 -0.54
C THR A 61 1.28 20.77 0.32
N ALA A 62 0.43 21.14 1.28
CA ALA A 62 -0.38 20.17 2.00
C ALA A 62 -1.39 19.54 1.03
N VAL A 63 -1.57 18.22 1.13
CA VAL A 63 -2.51 17.45 0.33
C VAL A 63 -3.51 16.81 1.27
N GLU A 64 -4.80 16.98 1.01
CA GLU A 64 -5.83 16.31 1.77
C GLU A 64 -6.48 15.23 0.91
N LEU A 65 -6.37 13.99 1.39
CA LEU A 65 -7.00 12.82 0.82
C LEU A 65 -8.43 12.72 1.35
N LEU A 66 -9.42 12.84 0.48
CA LEU A 66 -10.83 12.75 0.84
C LEU A 66 -11.35 11.31 0.78
N GLU A 67 -10.93 10.55 -0.23
CA GLU A 67 -11.47 9.20 -0.44
C GLU A 67 -10.49 8.31 -1.20
N VAL A 68 -10.57 7.00 -0.96
CA VAL A 68 -9.76 5.98 -1.62
C VAL A 68 -10.66 4.92 -2.23
N THR A 69 -11.02 5.08 -3.50
CA THR A 69 -11.92 4.13 -4.19
C THR A 69 -11.14 2.97 -4.80
N LEU A 70 -11.72 1.77 -4.81
CA LEU A 70 -11.18 0.59 -5.49
C LEU A 70 -12.27 -0.12 -6.30
N ASP A 71 -11.93 -0.63 -7.49
CA ASP A 71 -12.87 -1.30 -8.39
C ASP A 71 -13.52 -2.56 -7.78
N ILE A 72 -12.78 -3.23 -6.90
CA ILE A 72 -13.22 -4.45 -6.23
C ILE A 72 -14.33 -4.23 -5.20
N ALA A 73 -14.56 -2.99 -4.74
CA ALA A 73 -15.43 -2.67 -3.63
C ALA A 73 -16.42 -1.56 -4.00
N LYS A 74 -17.65 -1.66 -3.50
CA LYS A 74 -18.65 -0.60 -3.70
C LYS A 74 -18.40 0.63 -2.84
N HIS A 75 -17.86 0.43 -1.65
CA HIS A 75 -17.61 1.49 -0.68
C HIS A 75 -16.23 1.33 -0.06
N SER A 76 -15.58 2.45 0.17
CA SER A 76 -14.30 2.56 0.85
C SER A 76 -14.40 3.54 1.99
N MET A 77 -13.93 3.15 3.17
CA MET A 77 -13.96 4.00 4.36
C MET A 77 -12.57 4.01 4.98
N MET A 78 -12.01 5.19 5.21
CA MET A 78 -10.73 5.31 5.91
C MET A 78 -11.01 5.26 7.41
N HIS A 79 -10.39 4.30 8.11
CA HIS A 79 -10.52 4.14 9.54
C HIS A 79 -9.14 4.21 10.19
N GLN A 80 -9.05 4.93 11.30
CA GLN A 80 -7.86 4.97 12.14
C GLN A 80 -8.16 4.26 13.44
N THR A 81 -7.45 3.16 13.70
CA THR A 81 -7.41 2.56 15.02
C THR A 81 -6.47 3.39 15.89
N VAL A 82 -6.97 3.86 17.02
CA VAL A 82 -6.20 4.58 18.03
C VAL A 82 -6.33 3.80 19.33
N GLU A 83 -5.20 3.36 19.88
CA GLU A 83 -5.17 2.77 21.21
C GLU A 83 -4.94 3.88 22.23
N GLN A 84 -5.87 4.01 23.18
CA GLN A 84 -5.75 4.95 24.28
C GLN A 84 -6.03 4.19 25.58
N GLU A 85 -5.06 4.17 26.49
CA GLU A 85 -5.18 3.52 27.80
C GLU A 85 -5.54 2.02 27.72
N GLY A 86 -4.98 1.30 26.74
CA GLY A 86 -5.26 -0.12 26.51
C GLY A 86 -6.62 -0.40 25.84
N VAL A 87 -7.37 0.64 25.47
CA VAL A 87 -8.63 0.53 24.72
C VAL A 87 -8.38 0.92 23.27
N SER A 88 -8.49 -0.06 22.37
CA SER A 88 -8.50 0.18 20.92
C SER A 88 -9.83 0.80 20.49
N SER A 89 -9.79 2.04 19.99
CA SER A 89 -10.94 2.74 19.40
C SER A 89 -10.75 2.95 17.91
N MET A 90 -11.75 2.57 17.10
CA MET A 90 -11.76 2.89 15.67
C MET A 90 -12.41 4.26 15.46
N LYS A 91 -11.64 5.20 14.91
CA LYS A 91 -12.11 6.51 14.49
C LYS A 91 -12.25 6.54 12.98
N HIS A 92 -13.47 6.80 12.51
CA HIS A 92 -13.69 7.05 11.09
C HIS A 92 -13.01 8.36 10.67
N GLN A 93 -12.28 8.31 9.56
CA GLN A 93 -11.60 9.46 8.96
C GLN A 93 -12.30 9.79 7.65
N SER A 94 -13.00 10.92 7.61
CA SER A 94 -13.63 11.41 6.38
C SER A 94 -12.62 12.04 5.42
N SER A 95 -11.48 12.50 5.95
CA SER A 95 -10.33 12.95 5.17
C SER A 95 -9.05 12.77 5.96
N ILE A 96 -7.91 12.75 5.26
CA ILE A 96 -6.58 12.66 5.84
C ILE A 96 -5.72 13.74 5.23
N THR A 97 -5.27 14.68 6.07
CA THR A 97 -4.39 15.75 5.64
C THR A 97 -2.93 15.34 5.79
N LEU A 98 -2.20 15.32 4.68
CA LEU A 98 -0.77 15.10 4.61
C LEU A 98 -0.07 16.45 4.40
N ALA A 99 0.59 16.96 5.43
CA ALA A 99 1.41 18.16 5.30
C ALA A 99 2.61 17.91 4.35
N PRO A 100 3.28 18.95 3.83
CA PRO A 100 4.44 18.76 2.96
C PRO A 100 5.53 17.95 3.67
N LYS A 101 6.13 16.99 2.96
CA LYS A 101 7.13 16.04 3.47
C LYS A 101 6.63 15.10 4.58
N GLN A 102 5.31 14.98 4.76
CA GLN A 102 4.74 14.00 5.69
C GLN A 102 4.56 12.65 5.03
N THR A 103 4.77 11.60 5.83
CA THR A 103 4.47 10.22 5.48
C THR A 103 3.37 9.73 6.41
N VAL A 104 2.35 9.11 5.82
CA VAL A 104 1.24 8.47 6.52
C VAL A 104 1.22 7.00 6.13
N GLU A 105 1.32 6.14 7.14
CA GLU A 105 1.33 4.69 6.96
C GLU A 105 -0.02 4.10 7.34
N PHE A 106 -0.58 3.32 6.42
CA PHE A 106 -1.78 2.54 6.64
C PHE A 106 -1.34 1.13 6.99
N ASN A 107 -1.39 0.78 8.27
CA ASN A 107 -0.92 -0.47 8.83
C ASN A 107 -2.01 -1.14 9.70
N PRO A 108 -1.95 -2.47 9.90
CA PRO A 108 -2.84 -3.17 10.82
C PRO A 108 -2.71 -2.59 12.24
N GLY A 109 -3.83 -2.27 12.89
CA GLY A 109 -3.83 -1.65 14.22
C GLY A 109 -3.61 -0.13 14.23
N GLY A 110 -3.39 0.49 13.07
CA GLY A 110 -3.37 1.93 12.90
C GLY A 110 -4.39 2.38 11.85
N LEU A 111 -3.92 3.15 10.88
CA LEU A 111 -4.74 3.62 9.77
C LEU A 111 -4.95 2.52 8.73
N HIS A 112 -6.15 2.38 8.19
CA HIS A 112 -6.45 1.39 7.15
C HIS A 112 -7.66 1.84 6.33
N VAL A 113 -7.73 1.41 5.07
CA VAL A 113 -8.90 1.63 4.22
C VAL A 113 -9.77 0.39 4.25
N MET A 114 -10.91 0.46 4.91
CA MET A 114 -11.91 -0.59 4.92
C MET A 114 -12.71 -0.57 3.62
N LEU A 115 -12.68 -1.67 2.89
CA LEU A 115 -13.40 -1.88 1.65
C LEU A 115 -14.62 -2.75 1.91
N MET A 116 -15.80 -2.25 1.58
CA MET A 116 -17.07 -2.90 1.82
C MET A 116 -17.85 -3.12 0.52
N GLY A 117 -18.63 -4.20 0.50
CA GLY A 117 -19.42 -4.57 -0.66
C GLY A 117 -18.55 -5.07 -1.80
N LEU A 118 -17.69 -6.06 -1.50
CA LEU A 118 -16.85 -6.67 -2.52
C LEU A 118 -17.70 -7.26 -3.65
N ASN A 119 -17.38 -6.86 -4.89
CA ASN A 119 -18.11 -7.26 -6.09
C ASN A 119 -17.79 -8.71 -6.52
N HIS A 120 -16.58 -9.16 -6.23
CA HIS A 120 -16.07 -10.49 -6.52
C HIS A 120 -15.17 -10.97 -5.38
N PRO A 121 -14.94 -12.30 -5.24
CA PRO A 121 -14.00 -12.83 -4.26
C PRO A 121 -12.60 -12.26 -4.50
N VAL A 122 -12.02 -11.68 -3.45
CA VAL A 122 -10.68 -11.07 -3.45
C VAL A 122 -9.66 -12.14 -3.09
N SER A 123 -9.05 -12.72 -4.11
CA SER A 123 -8.06 -13.80 -3.98
C SER A 123 -6.63 -13.27 -4.01
N GLU A 124 -5.73 -14.00 -3.34
CA GLU A 124 -4.30 -13.73 -3.40
C GLU A 124 -3.79 -13.66 -4.84
N GLN A 125 -2.74 -12.87 -5.08
CA GLN A 125 -2.10 -12.70 -6.40
C GLN A 125 -2.96 -11.96 -7.43
N GLN A 126 -4.16 -11.49 -7.06
CA GLN A 126 -4.89 -10.51 -7.87
C GLN A 126 -4.28 -9.12 -7.72
N VAL A 127 -4.45 -8.32 -8.76
CA VAL A 127 -4.04 -6.92 -8.79
C VAL A 127 -5.28 -6.08 -8.99
N VAL A 128 -5.45 -5.08 -8.14
CA VAL A 128 -6.66 -4.26 -8.11
C VAL A 128 -6.30 -2.80 -8.35
N ASN A 129 -7.17 -2.11 -9.09
CA ASN A 129 -6.99 -0.70 -9.40
C ASN A 129 -7.79 0.14 -8.42
N GLY A 130 -7.15 1.22 -7.96
CA GLY A 130 -7.74 2.21 -7.08
C GLY A 130 -7.49 3.62 -7.56
N VAL A 131 -8.24 4.55 -6.99
CA VAL A 131 -8.13 5.98 -7.24
C VAL A 131 -8.20 6.72 -5.91
N LEU A 132 -7.18 7.53 -5.65
CA LEU A 132 -7.14 8.50 -4.56
C LEU A 132 -7.84 9.78 -5.03
N HIS A 133 -8.80 10.27 -4.25
CA HIS A 133 -9.48 11.54 -4.50
C HIS A 133 -9.01 12.57 -3.49
N PHE A 134 -8.51 13.70 -3.97
CA PHE A 134 -7.99 14.78 -3.14
C PHE A 134 -8.95 15.96 -3.06
N SER A 135 -8.83 16.78 -2.02
CA SER A 135 -9.70 17.95 -1.82
C SER A 135 -9.51 19.06 -2.85
N ASP A 136 -8.33 19.10 -3.48
CA ASP A 136 -8.02 19.98 -4.61
C ASP A 136 -8.76 19.58 -5.91
N GLY A 137 -9.53 18.48 -5.89
CA GLY A 137 -10.22 17.92 -7.06
C GLY A 137 -9.33 17.04 -7.95
N SER A 138 -8.04 17.03 -7.65
CA SER A 138 -7.06 16.14 -8.27
C SER A 138 -7.34 14.67 -7.91
N LYS A 139 -6.97 13.76 -8.82
CA LYS A 139 -7.12 12.32 -8.64
C LYS A 139 -5.83 11.63 -9.04
N GLN A 140 -5.43 10.61 -8.28
CA GLN A 140 -4.27 9.79 -8.60
C GLN A 140 -4.68 8.33 -8.66
N LYS A 141 -4.52 7.72 -9.83
CA LYS A 141 -4.73 6.28 -9.99
C LYS A 141 -3.54 5.50 -9.44
N PHE A 142 -3.83 4.35 -8.86
CA PHE A 142 -2.80 3.45 -8.36
C PHE A 142 -3.27 2.00 -8.46
N THR A 143 -2.31 1.09 -8.35
CA THR A 143 -2.54 -0.33 -8.52
C THR A 143 -1.90 -1.08 -7.37
N VAL A 144 -2.65 -2.00 -6.75
CA VAL A 144 -2.18 -2.72 -5.56
C VAL A 144 -2.41 -4.22 -5.68
N PRO A 145 -1.41 -5.03 -5.31
CA PRO A 145 -1.57 -6.47 -5.21
C PRO A 145 -2.41 -6.86 -3.99
N VAL A 146 -3.15 -7.95 -4.14
CA VAL A 146 -3.84 -8.63 -3.04
C VAL A 146 -2.89 -9.65 -2.43
N LYS A 147 -2.70 -9.57 -1.11
CA LYS A 147 -1.84 -10.46 -0.32
C LYS A 147 -2.60 -10.97 0.91
N SER A 148 -2.29 -12.17 1.37
CA SER A 148 -2.74 -12.60 2.69
C SER A 148 -2.07 -11.77 3.78
N ALA A 149 -2.85 -11.45 4.81
CA ALA A 149 -2.27 -11.01 6.07
C ALA A 149 -1.66 -12.25 6.72
N GLU A 150 -0.34 -12.35 6.72
CA GLU A 150 0.43 -13.36 7.45
C GLU A 150 0.42 -13.08 8.96
#